data_AF-A0A1E7JVB0-F1
#
_entry.id   AF-A0A1E7JVB0-F1
#
_cell.length_a   1.000
_cell.length_b   1.000
_cell.length_c   1.000
_cell.angle_alpha   90.00
_cell.angle_beta   90.00
_cell.angle_gamma   90.00
#
_symmetry.space_group_name_H-M   'P 1'
#
loop_
_entity.id
_entity.type
_entity.pdbx_description
1 polymer ?
#
loop_
_entity_poly.entity_id
_entity_poly.type
_entity_poly.pdbx_seq_one_letter_code
_entity_poly.pdbx_strand_id
1 'polypeptide(L)'
;MFRKSFYDLAFGVDPGGARKDTHYVRGSLDEIKADLDAELTEGEGINLYLLCWYGARLALDVYQHGERSRSIDLHPFVTISVEGYPDITFTGPEEPVGYDFSTEEESSVAEGSLSDRMFGGLGDSFSVAVAWDRIDVPPLVGEVAGPDDLVSLENEWALFEGDADWDTEDLLESGFVPYGYSDGEE
;
A
#
# COMPACT_ATOMS: atom_id res chain seq x y z
N MET A 1 4.07 -2.85 -27.72
CA MET A 1 3.92 -2.20 -26.41
C MET A 1 5.16 -2.50 -25.60
N PHE A 2 5.90 -1.49 -25.12
CA PHE A 2 7.15 -1.74 -24.40
C PHE A 2 6.86 -2.07 -22.94
N ARG A 3 7.50 -3.10 -22.40
CA ARG A 3 7.42 -3.42 -20.98
C ARG A 3 8.20 -2.35 -20.21
N LYS A 4 7.49 -1.40 -19.62
CA LYS A 4 8.07 -0.27 -18.88
C LYS A 4 8.38 -0.66 -17.43
N SER A 5 9.29 0.06 -16.82
CA SER A 5 9.64 -0.08 -15.40
C SER A 5 8.82 0.89 -14.56
N PHE A 6 8.40 0.47 -13.37
CA PHE A 6 7.57 1.25 -12.46
C PHE A 6 7.67 0.72 -11.03
N TYR A 7 7.22 1.53 -10.08
CA TYR A 7 6.94 1.10 -8.71
C TYR A 7 5.45 0.90 -8.53
N ASP A 8 5.09 -0.05 -7.69
CA ASP A 8 3.73 -0.27 -7.21
C ASP A 8 3.76 -0.26 -5.67
N LEU A 9 3.11 0.74 -5.07
CA LEU A 9 2.82 0.72 -3.65
C LEU A 9 1.45 0.08 -3.46
N ALA A 10 1.43 -1.08 -2.82
CA ALA A 10 0.24 -1.85 -2.58
C ALA A 10 -0.15 -1.83 -1.10
N PHE A 11 -1.40 -1.43 -0.83
CA PHE A 11 -2.03 -1.44 0.48
C PHE A 11 -3.30 -2.29 0.40
N GLY A 12 -3.40 -3.39 1.14
CA GLY A 12 -4.60 -4.22 1.08
C GLY A 12 -4.88 -5.05 2.32
N VAL A 13 -6.10 -5.52 2.47
CA VAL A 13 -6.54 -6.40 3.55
C VAL A 13 -7.30 -7.57 2.91
N ASP A 14 -6.89 -8.79 3.24
CA ASP A 14 -7.55 -10.00 2.77
C ASP A 14 -9.00 -10.09 3.29
N PRO A 15 -9.92 -10.67 2.50
CA PRO A 15 -11.34 -10.71 2.84
C PRO A 15 -11.64 -11.47 4.14
N GLY A 16 -12.38 -10.83 5.04
CA GLY A 16 -12.88 -11.44 6.29
C GLY A 16 -13.76 -10.50 7.11
N GLY A 17 -13.25 -9.31 7.45
CA GLY A 17 -13.98 -8.27 8.20
C GLY A 17 -13.78 -6.84 7.69
N ALA A 18 -12.81 -6.63 6.80
CA ALA A 18 -12.62 -5.43 6.00
C ALA A 18 -12.18 -5.89 4.58
N ARG A 19 -12.29 -5.00 3.59
CA ARG A 19 -11.74 -5.20 2.25
C ARG A 19 -11.04 -3.93 1.83
N LYS A 20 -9.84 -4.07 1.28
CA LYS A 20 -9.08 -3.00 0.64
C LYS A 20 -8.04 -3.65 -0.27
N ASP A 21 -7.87 -3.13 -1.47
CA ASP A 21 -6.80 -3.59 -2.37
C ASP A 21 -6.40 -2.43 -3.29
N THR A 22 -5.66 -1.50 -2.69
CA THR A 22 -5.26 -0.26 -3.32
C THR A 22 -3.84 -0.36 -3.87
N HIS A 23 -3.65 0.15 -5.08
CA HIS A 23 -2.40 0.16 -5.81
C HIS A 23 -2.06 1.56 -6.30
N TYR A 24 -0.81 1.95 -6.10
CA TYR A 24 -0.25 3.22 -6.57
C TYR A 24 0.91 2.96 -7.53
N VAL A 25 0.62 3.03 -8.83
CA VAL A 25 1.64 2.86 -9.87
C VAL A 25 2.34 4.18 -10.14
N ARG A 26 3.66 4.23 -9.93
CA ARG A 26 4.47 5.44 -10.08
C ARG A 26 5.78 5.23 -10.81
N GLY A 27 6.25 6.29 -11.47
CA GLY A 27 7.52 6.33 -12.19
C GLY A 27 8.69 6.79 -11.30
N SER A 28 8.43 7.26 -10.09
CA SER A 28 9.46 7.73 -9.17
C SER A 28 9.19 7.33 -7.72
N LEU A 29 10.27 7.22 -6.95
CA LEU A 29 10.18 6.93 -5.52
C LEU A 29 9.62 8.12 -4.73
N ASP A 30 9.80 9.35 -5.22
CA ASP A 30 9.27 10.53 -4.53
C ASP A 30 7.73 10.59 -4.61
N GLU A 31 7.14 10.15 -5.71
CA GLU A 31 5.68 9.98 -5.79
C GLU A 31 5.20 8.88 -4.84
N ILE A 32 5.87 7.72 -4.80
CA ILE A 32 5.54 6.63 -3.85
C ILE A 32 5.58 7.12 -2.40
N LYS A 33 6.57 7.94 -2.04
CA LYS A 33 6.67 8.55 -0.70
C LYS A 33 5.48 9.44 -0.40
N ALA A 34 5.06 10.25 -1.36
CA ALA A 34 3.92 11.15 -1.20
C ALA A 34 2.61 10.37 -1.11
N ASP A 35 2.42 9.35 -1.95
CA ASP A 35 1.23 8.49 -1.89
C ASP A 35 1.16 7.73 -0.57
N LEU A 36 2.28 7.19 -0.06
CA LEU A 36 2.29 6.50 1.24
C LEU A 36 1.99 7.46 2.40
N ASP A 37 2.56 8.67 2.36
CA ASP A 37 2.28 9.70 3.38
C ASP A 37 0.79 10.04 3.39
N ALA A 38 0.21 10.28 2.21
CA ALA A 38 -1.22 10.53 2.08
C ALA A 38 -2.04 9.33 2.56
N GLU A 39 -1.71 8.10 2.13
CA GLU A 39 -2.42 6.88 2.52
C GLU A 39 -2.44 6.67 4.05
N LEU A 40 -1.36 7.00 4.76
CA LEU A 40 -1.27 6.77 6.20
C LEU A 40 -1.76 7.95 7.06
N THR A 41 -1.94 9.14 6.47
CA THR A 41 -2.32 10.35 7.20
C THR A 41 -3.68 10.91 6.80
N GLU A 42 -4.06 10.75 5.54
CA GLU A 42 -5.36 11.12 4.99
C GLU A 42 -6.33 9.93 5.17
N GLY A 43 -7.40 10.12 5.95
CA GLY A 43 -8.36 9.03 6.25
C GLY A 43 -8.68 8.83 7.73
N GLU A 44 -8.41 9.83 8.57
CA GLU A 44 -8.86 9.87 9.98
C GLU A 44 -8.36 8.73 10.87
N GLY A 45 -7.39 7.93 10.39
CA GLY A 45 -6.80 6.80 11.12
C GLY A 45 -7.31 5.42 10.68
N ILE A 46 -8.23 5.33 9.71
CA ILE A 46 -8.80 4.04 9.29
C ILE A 46 -7.76 3.09 8.72
N ASN A 47 -6.81 3.60 7.93
CA ASN A 47 -5.72 2.78 7.38
C ASN A 47 -4.74 2.32 8.48
N LEU A 48 -4.54 3.14 9.52
CA LEU A 48 -3.77 2.73 10.69
C LEU A 48 -4.47 1.63 11.48
N TYR A 49 -5.79 1.74 11.60
CA TYR A 49 -6.62 0.70 12.18
C TYR A 49 -6.51 -0.62 11.40
N LEU A 50 -6.55 -0.57 10.06
CA LEU A 50 -6.36 -1.74 9.21
C LEU A 50 -4.97 -2.37 9.37
N LEU A 51 -3.90 -1.56 9.46
CA LEU A 51 -2.55 -2.05 9.73
C LEU A 51 -2.43 -2.74 11.09
N CYS A 52 -3.05 -2.15 12.12
CA CYS A 52 -2.88 -2.62 13.51
C CYS A 52 -3.80 -3.80 13.88
N TRP A 53 -5.04 -3.85 13.37
CA TRP A 53 -6.04 -4.86 13.75
C TRP A 53 -6.34 -5.90 12.67
N TYR A 54 -6.10 -5.58 11.40
CA TYR A 54 -6.44 -6.47 10.27
C TYR A 54 -5.22 -6.99 9.52
N GLY A 55 -4.01 -6.66 9.97
CA GLY A 55 -2.79 -7.15 9.35
C GLY A 55 -2.63 -6.72 7.91
N ALA A 56 -3.08 -5.51 7.57
CA ALA A 56 -3.08 -5.03 6.20
C ALA A 56 -1.71 -5.23 5.54
N ARG A 57 -1.67 -5.80 4.34
CA ARG A 57 -0.49 -5.83 3.48
C ARG A 57 -0.07 -4.39 3.17
N LEU A 58 1.21 -4.11 3.35
CA LEU A 58 1.85 -2.85 2.97
C LEU A 58 3.19 -3.16 2.28
N ALA A 59 3.20 -3.11 0.96
CA ALA A 59 4.34 -3.53 0.16
C ALA A 59 4.72 -2.51 -0.91
N LEU A 60 6.01 -2.37 -1.17
CA LEU A 60 6.56 -1.68 -2.34
C LEU A 60 7.14 -2.72 -3.30
N ASP A 61 6.47 -2.90 -4.42
CA ASP A 61 6.91 -3.76 -5.51
C ASP A 61 7.65 -2.94 -6.57
N VAL A 62 8.76 -3.48 -7.07
CA VAL A 62 9.62 -2.85 -8.08
C VAL A 62 9.56 -3.66 -9.36
N TYR A 63 8.95 -3.08 -10.39
CA TYR A 63 8.84 -3.68 -11.71
C TYR A 63 9.94 -3.14 -12.61
N GLN A 64 10.74 -4.04 -13.16
CA GLN A 64 11.78 -3.72 -14.14
C GLN A 64 11.39 -4.37 -15.44
N HIS A 65 11.27 -3.57 -16.50
CA HIS A 65 10.83 -4.05 -17.81
C HIS A 65 9.54 -4.87 -17.74
N GLY A 66 8.54 -4.37 -17.01
CA GLY A 66 7.22 -4.98 -16.82
C GLY A 66 7.22 -6.29 -16.03
N GLU A 67 8.33 -6.65 -15.39
CA GLU A 67 8.45 -7.85 -14.55
C GLU A 67 8.75 -7.46 -13.10
N ARG A 68 8.04 -8.06 -12.14
CA ARG A 68 8.31 -7.82 -10.72
C ARG A 68 9.68 -8.36 -10.33
N SER A 69 10.61 -7.44 -10.10
CA SER A 69 12.01 -7.74 -9.77
C SER A 69 12.27 -7.84 -8.26
N ARG A 70 11.51 -7.09 -7.45
CA ARG A 70 11.64 -7.03 -6.00
C ARG A 70 10.28 -6.72 -5.38
N SER A 71 10.05 -7.27 -4.19
CA SER A 71 8.94 -6.91 -3.32
C SER A 71 9.53 -6.59 -1.95
N ILE A 72 9.13 -5.46 -1.37
CA ILE A 72 9.65 -4.95 -0.09
C ILE A 72 8.48 -4.77 0.86
N ASP A 73 8.49 -5.52 1.96
CA ASP A 73 7.58 -5.29 3.08
C ASP A 73 7.95 -3.99 3.78
N LEU A 74 7.01 -3.04 3.86
CA LEU A 74 7.23 -1.73 4.45
C LEU A 74 6.94 -1.69 5.95
N HIS A 75 6.24 -2.68 6.51
CA HIS A 75 5.86 -2.72 7.92
C HIS A 75 7.02 -2.40 8.89
N PRO A 76 8.21 -3.03 8.77
CA PRO A 76 9.30 -2.82 9.72
C PRO A 76 9.91 -1.42 9.71
N PHE A 77 9.48 -0.57 8.77
CA PHE A 77 9.97 0.79 8.60
C PHE A 77 8.93 1.85 9.00
N VAL A 78 7.72 1.44 9.38
CA VAL A 78 6.65 2.33 9.83
C VAL A 78 6.67 2.46 11.35
N THR A 79 6.47 3.68 11.83
CA THR A 79 6.21 3.99 13.25
C THR A 79 4.99 4.88 13.36
N ILE A 80 4.04 4.48 14.18
CA ILE A 80 2.83 5.24 14.47
C ILE A 80 2.94 5.75 15.91
N SER A 81 2.87 7.06 16.07
CA SER A 81 2.86 7.71 17.38
C SER A 81 1.49 8.33 17.61
N VAL A 82 0.82 7.94 18.70
CA VAL A 82 -0.47 8.49 19.12
C VAL A 82 -0.33 9.06 20.53
N GLU A 83 -0.83 10.28 20.75
CA GLU A 83 -0.73 10.93 22.06
C GLU A 83 -1.41 10.07 23.15
N GLY A 84 -0.63 9.76 24.19
CA GLY A 84 -1.06 8.94 25.33
C GLY A 84 -0.78 7.45 25.19
N TYR A 85 -0.23 7.02 24.06
CA TYR A 85 0.11 5.62 23.78
C TYR A 85 1.61 5.44 23.53
N PRO A 86 2.18 4.26 23.82
CA PRO A 86 3.51 3.91 23.33
C PRO A 86 3.53 3.90 21.79
N ASP A 87 4.70 4.17 21.21
CA ASP A 87 4.88 4.05 19.77
C ASP A 87 4.56 2.63 19.30
N ILE A 88 3.80 2.54 18.21
CA ILE A 88 3.45 1.29 17.55
C ILE A 88 4.40 1.11 16.38
N THR A 89 5.06 -0.04 16.35
CA THR A 89 5.98 -0.47 15.29
C THR A 89 5.56 -1.85 14.81
N PHE A 90 6.20 -2.38 13.78
CA PHE A 90 5.85 -3.69 13.23
C PHE A 90 7.12 -4.51 13.00
N THR A 91 7.05 -5.84 13.18
CA THR A 91 8.11 -6.76 12.75
C THR A 91 7.82 -7.42 11.40
N GLY A 92 6.58 -7.32 10.94
CA GLY A 92 6.05 -7.82 9.68
C GLY A 92 4.54 -7.55 9.59
N PRO A 93 3.85 -8.08 8.57
CA PRO A 93 2.38 -8.06 8.53
C PRO A 93 1.81 -8.80 9.73
N GLU A 94 0.66 -8.34 10.27
CA GLU A 94 0.00 -8.93 11.45
C GLU A 94 0.81 -8.93 12.76
N GLU A 95 1.99 -8.31 12.78
CA GLU A 95 2.87 -8.31 13.95
C GLU A 95 3.13 -6.88 14.49
N PRO A 96 2.11 -6.16 14.96
CA PRO A 96 2.32 -4.88 15.61
C PRO A 96 2.94 -5.09 17.01
N VAL A 97 3.89 -4.23 17.36
CA VAL A 97 4.68 -4.26 18.60
C VAL A 97 4.61 -2.89 19.25
N GLY A 98 4.59 -2.87 20.59
CA GLY A 98 4.59 -1.64 21.40
C GLY A 98 3.26 -1.39 22.08
N TYR A 99 2.17 -1.97 21.58
CA TYR A 99 0.84 -1.93 22.19
C TYR A 99 0.22 -3.33 22.24
N ASP A 100 -0.49 -3.66 23.32
CA ASP A 100 -1.18 -4.95 23.46
C ASP A 100 -2.63 -4.82 22.99
N PHE A 101 -2.82 -5.03 21.69
CA PHE A 101 -4.12 -4.94 21.02
C PHE A 101 -5.15 -5.96 21.53
N SER A 102 -4.69 -7.09 22.07
CA SER A 102 -5.58 -8.14 22.59
C SER A 102 -6.37 -7.68 23.81
N THR A 103 -5.83 -6.71 24.58
CA THR A 103 -6.48 -6.19 25.79
C THR A 103 -7.63 -5.24 25.52
N GLU A 104 -7.67 -4.60 24.34
CA GLU A 104 -8.78 -3.72 23.94
C GLU A 104 -9.90 -4.46 23.22
N GLU A 105 -9.61 -5.59 22.56
CA GLU A 105 -10.63 -6.39 21.88
C GLU A 105 -11.67 -6.96 22.87
N GLU A 106 -11.22 -7.32 24.09
CA GLU A 106 -12.11 -7.76 25.18
C GLU A 106 -12.88 -6.61 25.86
N SER A 107 -12.47 -5.35 25.66
CA SER A 107 -13.03 -4.17 26.33
C SER A 107 -13.78 -3.20 25.39
N SER A 108 -14.29 -3.71 24.26
CA SER A 108 -14.88 -3.03 23.08
C SER A 108 -16.03 -2.01 23.32
N VAL A 109 -16.16 -1.44 24.51
CA VAL A 109 -17.24 -0.54 24.93
C VAL A 109 -16.76 0.68 25.72
N ALA A 110 -15.44 0.88 25.87
CA ALA A 110 -14.92 2.09 26.52
C ALA A 110 -14.74 3.20 25.47
N GLU A 111 -15.65 4.18 25.45
CA GLU A 111 -15.46 5.44 24.71
C GLU A 111 -14.05 5.99 24.97
N GLY A 112 -13.28 6.22 23.89
CA GLY A 112 -11.90 6.72 23.96
C GLY A 112 -10.78 5.67 23.94
N SER A 113 -11.08 4.39 23.66
CA SER A 113 -10.08 3.37 23.33
C SER A 113 -9.24 3.76 22.10
N LEU A 114 -8.07 3.16 21.90
CA LEU A 114 -7.25 3.47 20.72
C LEU A 114 -7.96 3.07 19.43
N SER A 115 -8.63 1.91 19.43
CA SER A 115 -9.45 1.44 18.32
C SER A 115 -10.57 2.43 17.96
N ASP A 116 -11.30 2.95 18.95
CA ASP A 116 -12.38 3.94 18.76
C ASP A 116 -11.82 5.26 18.22
N ARG A 117 -10.63 5.68 18.67
CA ARG A 117 -9.96 6.89 18.16
C ARG A 117 -9.44 6.72 16.73
N MET A 118 -8.85 5.58 16.39
CA MET A 118 -8.37 5.31 15.02
C MET A 118 -9.52 5.16 14.03
N PHE A 119 -10.66 4.63 14.47
CA PHE A 119 -11.85 4.48 13.63
C PHE A 119 -12.67 5.78 13.54
N GLY A 120 -12.80 6.51 14.64
CA GLY A 120 -13.64 7.71 14.77
C GLY A 120 -12.93 9.04 14.52
N GLY A 121 -11.62 9.01 14.25
CA GLY A 121 -10.82 10.20 13.96
C GLY A 121 -9.77 10.51 15.02
N LEU A 122 -8.50 10.38 14.63
CA LEU A 122 -7.37 10.79 15.47
C LEU A 122 -7.10 12.31 15.46
N GLY A 123 -7.56 13.04 14.44
CA GLY A 123 -7.23 14.47 14.27
C GLY A 123 -5.72 14.73 14.30
N ASP A 124 -5.27 15.82 14.94
CA ASP A 124 -3.83 16.15 15.06
C ASP A 124 -3.08 15.35 16.16
N SER A 125 -3.74 14.35 16.78
CA SER A 125 -3.18 13.62 17.93
C SER A 125 -2.31 12.43 17.55
N PHE A 126 -1.96 12.30 16.27
CA PHE A 126 -1.08 11.25 15.77
C PHE A 126 -0.08 11.76 14.74
N SER A 127 0.95 10.97 14.53
CA SER A 127 1.90 11.14 13.43
C SER A 127 2.40 9.77 12.98
N VAL A 128 2.73 9.68 11.70
CA VAL A 128 3.31 8.48 11.09
C VAL A 128 4.68 8.84 10.54
N ALA A 129 5.67 7.99 10.80
CA ALA A 129 7.02 8.13 10.28
C ALA A 129 7.42 6.87 9.53
N VAL A 130 8.03 7.05 8.35
CA VAL A 130 8.59 5.96 7.54
C VAL A 130 10.09 6.16 7.37
N ALA A 131 10.88 5.18 7.81
CA ALA A 131 12.34 5.24 7.79
C ALA A 131 12.92 4.90 6.41
N TRP A 132 12.63 5.75 5.40
CA TRP A 132 13.03 5.56 4.01
C TRP A 132 14.54 5.37 3.79
N ASP A 133 15.37 5.96 4.65
CA ASP A 133 16.83 5.82 4.62
C ASP A 133 17.31 4.39 4.92
N ARG A 134 16.45 3.57 5.54
CA ARG A 134 16.73 2.16 5.86
C ARG A 134 16.22 1.20 4.79
N ILE A 135 15.51 1.71 3.78
CA ILE A 135 14.90 0.90 2.71
C ILE A 135 15.79 0.98 1.48
N ASP A 136 16.40 -0.15 1.14
CA ASP A 136 17.16 -0.30 -0.09
C ASP A 136 16.20 -0.51 -1.28
N VAL A 137 15.72 0.59 -1.87
CA VAL A 137 14.86 0.57 -3.06
C VAL A 137 15.72 0.71 -4.33
N PRO A 138 15.78 -0.31 -5.20
CA PRO A 138 16.49 -0.22 -6.46
C PRO A 138 15.90 0.86 -7.37
N PRO A 139 16.71 1.70 -8.04
CA PRO A 139 16.20 2.65 -9.02
C PRO A 139 15.62 1.92 -10.24
N LEU A 140 14.61 2.52 -10.88
CA LEU A 140 14.06 2.02 -12.13
C LEU A 140 15.09 2.14 -13.27
N VAL A 141 15.14 1.12 -14.12
CA VAL A 141 16.04 1.03 -15.26
C VAL A 141 15.23 0.92 -16.55
N GLY A 142 15.72 1.54 -17.63
CA GLY A 142 15.05 1.50 -18.93
C GLY A 142 13.99 2.58 -19.10
N GLU A 143 12.97 2.27 -19.90
CA GLU A 143 11.82 3.16 -20.10
C GLU A 143 10.88 3.07 -18.90
N VAL A 144 10.53 4.21 -18.32
CA VAL A 144 9.71 4.30 -17.11
C VAL A 144 8.27 4.63 -17.48
N ALA A 145 7.31 4.03 -16.79
CA ALA A 145 5.88 4.32 -16.99
C ALA A 145 5.55 5.77 -16.59
N GLY A 146 4.65 6.39 -17.33
CA GLY A 146 4.11 7.72 -17.06
C GLY A 146 2.58 7.76 -17.12
N PRO A 147 1.97 8.95 -16.94
CA PRO A 147 0.52 9.10 -16.73
C PRO A 147 -0.40 8.52 -17.81
N ASP A 148 0.08 8.36 -19.05
CA ASP A 148 -0.69 7.83 -20.17
C ASP A 148 -0.48 6.32 -20.40
N ASP A 149 0.26 5.64 -19.50
CA ASP A 149 0.60 4.23 -19.63
C ASP A 149 -0.31 3.30 -18.83
N LEU A 150 -0.52 2.11 -19.39
CA LEU A 150 -1.06 0.94 -18.68
C LEU A 150 0.08 -0.04 -18.35
N VAL A 151 0.02 -0.67 -17.19
CA VAL A 151 1.00 -1.67 -16.73
C VAL A 151 0.29 -2.94 -16.26
N SER A 152 1.02 -4.06 -16.24
CA SER A 152 0.50 -5.33 -15.71
C SER A 152 1.19 -5.64 -14.39
N LEU A 153 0.40 -5.97 -13.35
CA LEU A 153 0.90 -6.40 -12.05
C LEU A 153 1.09 -7.93 -11.96
N GLU A 154 0.41 -8.69 -12.82
CA GLU A 154 0.39 -10.17 -12.77
C GLU A 154 1.44 -10.86 -13.66
N ASN A 155 2.37 -10.09 -14.27
CA ASN A 155 3.38 -10.59 -15.23
C ASN A 155 2.79 -11.33 -16.45
N GLU A 156 1.54 -11.07 -16.84
CA GLU A 156 0.83 -11.83 -17.89
C GLU A 156 1.06 -11.34 -19.33
N TRP A 157 2.16 -10.63 -19.58
CA TRP A 157 2.53 -10.20 -20.94
C TRP A 157 2.72 -11.36 -21.94
N ALA A 158 2.91 -12.59 -21.45
CA ALA A 158 3.13 -13.78 -22.27
C ALA A 158 1.90 -14.23 -23.09
N LEU A 159 0.70 -13.74 -22.78
CA LEU A 159 -0.52 -14.08 -23.52
C LEU A 159 -0.81 -13.14 -24.71
N PHE A 160 -0.07 -12.02 -24.82
CA PHE A 160 -0.35 -10.93 -25.76
C PHE A 160 0.62 -10.88 -26.95
N GLU A 161 1.34 -11.98 -27.26
CA GLU A 161 2.16 -12.06 -28.47
C GLU A 161 1.29 -12.22 -29.73
N GLY A 162 0.79 -11.10 -30.26
CA GLY A 162 0.09 -11.02 -31.55
C GLY A 162 -0.31 -9.58 -31.90
N ASP A 163 -0.40 -9.26 -33.20
CA ASP A 163 -0.87 -7.97 -33.76
C ASP A 163 -2.39 -7.75 -33.53
N ALA A 164 -2.88 -8.05 -32.33
CA ALA A 164 -4.24 -7.73 -31.93
C ALA A 164 -4.28 -6.26 -31.50
N ASP A 165 -5.14 -5.49 -32.17
CA ASP A 165 -5.44 -4.10 -31.86
C ASP A 165 -6.40 -4.09 -30.66
N TRP A 166 -5.84 -4.36 -29.48
CA TRP A 166 -6.58 -4.32 -28.22
C TRP A 166 -6.83 -2.86 -27.85
N ASP A 167 -8.09 -2.53 -27.54
CA ASP A 167 -8.38 -1.22 -26.97
C ASP A 167 -8.11 -1.19 -25.47
N THR A 168 -8.19 0.01 -24.88
CA THR A 168 -7.94 0.23 -23.45
C THR A 168 -8.90 -0.57 -22.57
N GLU A 169 -10.15 -0.75 -23.00
CA GLU A 169 -11.17 -1.46 -22.21
C GLU A 169 -10.81 -2.94 -22.12
N ASP A 170 -10.43 -3.56 -23.23
CA ASP A 170 -9.97 -4.95 -23.24
C ASP A 170 -8.73 -5.18 -22.35
N LEU A 171 -7.81 -4.22 -22.31
CA LEU A 171 -6.61 -4.30 -21.47
C LEU A 171 -6.95 -4.22 -19.98
N LEU A 172 -7.86 -3.33 -19.58
CA LEU A 172 -8.33 -3.22 -18.20
C LEU A 172 -9.04 -4.51 -17.76
N GLU A 173 -9.92 -5.06 -18.59
CA GLU A 173 -10.58 -6.35 -18.34
C GLU A 173 -9.58 -7.52 -18.22
N SER A 174 -8.40 -7.38 -18.83
CA SER A 174 -7.32 -8.36 -18.79
C SER A 174 -6.34 -8.14 -17.63
N GLY A 175 -6.66 -7.29 -16.65
CA GLY A 175 -5.84 -7.08 -15.45
C GLY A 175 -4.71 -6.07 -15.60
N PHE A 176 -4.73 -5.24 -16.65
CA PHE A 176 -3.87 -4.06 -16.69
C PHE A 176 -4.42 -2.95 -15.81
N VAL A 177 -3.52 -2.20 -15.19
CA VAL A 177 -3.86 -1.05 -14.35
C VAL A 177 -3.23 0.23 -14.92
N PRO A 178 -3.91 1.38 -14.82
CA PRO A 178 -3.34 2.64 -15.24
C PRO A 178 -2.21 3.10 -14.31
N TYR A 179 -1.29 3.88 -14.87
CA TYR A 179 -0.46 4.76 -14.04
C TYR A 179 -1.36 5.66 -13.20
N GLY A 180 -1.21 5.64 -11.89
CA GLY A 180 -2.16 6.35 -11.05
C GLY A 180 -2.51 5.59 -9.78
N TYR A 181 -3.65 5.97 -9.22
CA TYR A 181 -4.34 5.23 -8.18
C TYR A 181 -5.24 4.20 -8.84
N SER A 182 -5.28 2.99 -8.30
CA SER A 182 -6.24 1.95 -8.65
C SER A 182 -6.70 1.26 -7.39
N ASP A 183 -7.97 0.89 -7.34
CA ASP A 183 -8.58 0.25 -6.18
C ASP A 183 -9.39 -0.95 -6.64
N GLY A 184 -9.00 -2.14 -6.18
CA GLY A 184 -9.59 -3.43 -6.53
C GLY A 184 -10.92 -3.73 -5.82
N GLU A 185 -11.58 -2.71 -5.28
CA GLU A 185 -12.92 -2.82 -4.71
C GLU A 185 -13.99 -2.97 -5.82
N GLU A 186 -14.06 -4.15 -6.44
CA GLU A 186 -15.25 -4.63 -7.19
C GLU A 186 -16.01 -5.74 -6.45
#